data_AF-A0A7V2L827-F1
#
_entry.id   AF-A0A7V2L827-F1
#
_cell.length_a   1.000
_cell.length_b   1.000
_cell.length_c   1.000
_cell.angle_alpha   90.00
_cell.angle_beta   90.00
_cell.angle_gamma   90.00
#
_symmetry.space_group_name_H-M   'P 1'
#
loop_
_entity.id
_entity.type
_entity.pdbx_description
1 polymer ?
#
loop_
_entity_poly.entity_id
_entity_poly.type
_entity_poly.pdbx_seq_one_letter_code
_entity_poly.pdbx_strand_id
1 'polypeptide(L)' 'MFDLTALARWLIIAGLVLAGIGGLIWIFSRLGLPLGSLPGDIRFQSDQITCLIPLASSILLSILLTLILNIISRISSK' A
#
# COMPACT_ATOMS: atom_id res chain seq x y z
N MET A 1 11.21 -26.96 -21.74
CA MET A 1 10.10 -27.41 -20.86
C MET A 1 9.61 -26.18 -20.13
N PHE A 2 8.30 -25.95 -20.02
CA PHE A 2 7.80 -24.78 -19.30
C PHE A 2 8.22 -24.86 -17.83
N ASP A 3 8.93 -23.84 -17.34
CA ASP A 3 9.36 -23.77 -15.95
C ASP A 3 8.17 -23.39 -15.06
N LEU A 4 7.43 -24.41 -14.60
CA LEU A 4 6.24 -24.20 -13.77
C LEU A 4 6.58 -23.54 -12.43
N THR A 5 7.82 -23.72 -11.95
CA THR A 5 8.36 -23.05 -10.77
C THR A 5 8.46 -21.54 -10.96
N ALA A 6 8.90 -21.08 -12.15
CA ALA A 6 8.96 -19.65 -12.46
C ALA A 6 7.55 -19.06 -12.57
N LEU A 7 6.63 -19.78 -13.21
CA LEU A 7 5.23 -19.36 -13.31
C LEU A 7 4.56 -19.26 -11.93
N ALA A 8 4.78 -20.25 -11.04
CA ALA A 8 4.27 -20.23 -9.67
C ALA A 8 4.80 -19.05 -8.86
N ARG A 9 6.10 -18.72 -8.99
CA ARG A 9 6.71 -17.55 -8.34
C ARG A 9 6.06 -16.24 -8.80
N TRP A 10 5.88 -16.07 -10.10
CA TRP A 10 5.22 -14.88 -10.65
C TRP A 10 3.75 -14.76 -10.21
N LEU A 11 3.04 -15.89 -10.13
CA LEU A 11 1.66 -15.93 -9.68
C LEU A 11 1.52 -15.51 -8.21
N ILE A 12 2.43 -15.96 -7.34
CA ILE A 12 2.47 -15.54 -5.93
C ILE A 12 2.73 -14.03 -5.81
N ILE A 13 3.71 -13.50 -6.56
CA ILE A 13 4.03 -12.07 -6.55
C ILE A 13 2.81 -11.24 -7.00
N ALA A 14 2.17 -11.63 -8.10
CA ALA A 14 0.98 -10.94 -8.62
C ALA A 14 -0.18 -10.95 -7.62
N GLY A 15 -0.42 -12.09 -6.95
CA GLY A 15 -1.44 -12.21 -5.91
C GLY A 15 -1.16 -11.31 -4.69
N LEU A 16 0.11 -11.21 -4.29
CA LEU A 16 0.53 -10.36 -3.18
C LEU A 16 0.37 -8.87 -3.50
N VAL A 17 0.68 -8.47 -4.74
CA VAL A 17 0.44 -7.10 -5.23
C VAL A 17 -1.05 -6.79 -5.29
N LEU A 18 -1.87 -7.68 -5.83
CA LEU A 18 -3.34 -7.52 -5.88
C LEU A 18 -3.95 -7.42 -4.48
N ALA A 19 -3.53 -8.27 -3.54
CA ALA A 19 -3.96 -8.21 -2.16
C ALA A 19 -3.53 -6.90 -1.48
N GLY A 20 -2.33 -6.41 -1.78
CA GLY A 20 -1.85 -5.12 -1.31
C GLY A 20 -2.71 -3.95 -1.79
N ILE A 21 -3.01 -3.91 -3.09
CA ILE A 21 -3.88 -2.89 -3.71
C ILE A 21 -5.31 -2.98 -3.15
N GLY A 22 -5.88 -4.19 -3.07
CA GLY A 22 -7.20 -4.43 -2.51
C GLY A 22 -7.30 -4.04 -1.04
N GLY A 23 -6.27 -4.34 -0.25
CA GLY A 23 -6.16 -3.91 1.14
C GLY A 23 -6.09 -2.39 1.26
N LEU A 24 -5.31 -1.73 0.40
CA LEU A 24 -5.20 -0.27 0.37
C LEU A 24 -6.56 0.39 0.06
N ILE A 25 -7.28 -0.12 -0.95
CA ILE A 25 -8.63 0.34 -1.31
C ILE A 25 -9.63 0.07 -0.18
N TRP A 26 -9.56 -1.11 0.45
CA TRP A 26 -10.42 -1.47 1.57
C TRP A 26 -10.19 -0.58 2.78
N ILE A 27 -8.94 -0.28 3.14
CA ILE A 27 -8.62 0.69 4.18
C ILE A 27 -9.14 2.09 3.79
N PHE A 28 -8.90 2.55 2.56
CA PHE A 28 -9.43 3.84 2.08
C PHE A 28 -10.97 3.92 2.16
N SER A 29 -11.67 2.84 1.82
CA SER A 29 -13.13 2.75 1.88
C SER A 29 -13.65 2.64 3.33
N ARG A 30 -12.97 1.87 4.19
CA ARG A 30 -13.38 1.59 5.57
C ARG A 30 -13.02 2.69 6.55
N LEU A 31 -12.02 3.51 6.21
CA LEU A 31 -11.75 4.78 6.88
C LEU A 31 -12.89 5.80 6.70
N GLY A 32 -13.93 5.47 5.92
CA GLY A 32 -15.22 6.14 5.97
C GLY A 32 -15.09 7.64 5.81
N LEU A 33 -14.27 8.06 4.83
CA LEU A 33 -14.00 9.46 4.54
C LEU A 33 -15.19 10.07 3.78
N PRO A 34 -16.03 10.90 4.40
CA PRO A 34 -16.71 11.96 3.67
C PRO A 34 -15.63 12.98 3.27
N LEU A 35 -14.88 12.74 2.19
CA LEU A 35 -13.97 13.72 1.57
C LEU A 35 -13.30 14.69 2.58
N GLY A 36 -12.55 14.17 3.57
CA GLY A 36 -11.63 15.00 4.37
C GLY A 36 -11.86 15.16 5.88
N SER A 37 -12.09 14.11 6.66
CA SER A 37 -11.93 14.20 8.12
C SER A 37 -11.53 12.87 8.76
N LEU A 38 -10.25 12.53 8.63
CA LEU A 38 -9.64 11.41 9.35
C LEU A 38 -8.94 11.91 10.62
N PRO A 39 -9.26 11.37 11.82
CA PRO A 39 -8.44 11.59 13.00
C PRO A 39 -7.12 10.82 12.81
N GLY A 40 -6.10 11.50 12.30
CA GLY A 40 -4.81 10.95 11.86
C GLY A 40 -4.25 11.62 10.61
N ASP A 41 -5.12 12.21 9.77
CA ASP A 41 -4.74 13.27 8.84
C ASP A 41 -4.57 14.53 9.69
N ILE A 42 -3.35 15.03 9.86
CA ILE A 42 -3.16 16.32 10.53
C ILE A 42 -3.69 17.38 9.57
N ARG A 43 -4.97 17.74 9.70
CA ARG A 43 -5.58 18.84 8.97
C ARG A 43 -5.21 20.11 9.71
N PHE A 44 -4.16 20.78 9.27
CA PHE A 44 -3.95 22.17 9.64
C PHE A 44 -4.92 23.00 8.81
N GLN A 45 -6.05 23.35 9.42
CA GLN A 45 -7.00 24.30 8.86
C GLN A 45 -6.70 25.66 9.50
N SER A 46 -5.98 26.51 8.77
CA SER A 46 -5.82 27.92 9.09
C SER A 46 -6.70 28.72 8.13
N ASP A 47 -7.15 29.91 8.54
CA ASP A 47 -8.20 30.74 7.93
C ASP A 47 -8.13 30.96 6.39
N GLN A 48 -6.98 30.68 5.74
CA GLN A 48 -6.81 30.74 4.28
C GLN A 48 -6.07 29.53 3.65
N ILE A 49 -5.62 28.55 4.44
CA ILE A 49 -4.82 27.41 3.94
C ILE A 49 -5.25 26.11 4.63
N THR A 50 -5.64 25.12 3.84
CA THR A 50 -5.92 23.76 4.32
C THR A 50 -4.78 22.84 3.89
N CYS A 51 -3.96 22.40 4.85
CA CYS A 51 -2.90 21.42 4.59
C CYS A 51 -3.34 20.05 5.15
N LEU A 52 -3.59 19.07 4.26
CA LEU A 52 -3.76 17.67 4.65
C LEU A 52 -2.43 16.95 4.50
N ILE A 53 -1.97 16.35 5.60
CA ILE A 53 -0.80 15.48 5.58
C ILE A 53 -1.28 14.05 5.84
N PRO A 54 -1.45 13.23 4.79
CA PRO A 54 -1.92 11.85 4.91
C PRO A 54 -0.76 10.95 5.35
N LEU A 55 -0.30 11.14 6.59
CA LEU A 55 0.79 10.38 7.20
C LEU A 55 0.48 8.89 7.30
N ALA A 56 -0.78 8.56 7.61
CA ALA A 56 -1.19 7.16 7.72
C ALA A 56 -1.07 6.43 6.38
N SER A 57 -1.42 7.09 5.26
CA SER A 57 -1.34 6.46 3.93
C SER A 57 0.10 6.33 3.46
N SER A 58 0.95 7.33 3.72
CA SER A 58 2.37 7.29 3.34
C SER A 58 3.13 6.20 4.11
N ILE A 59 2.84 6.02 5.40
CA ILE A 59 3.41 4.94 6.22
C ILE A 59 2.94 3.58 5.72
N LEU A 60 1.65 3.40 5.45
CA LEU A 60 1.11 2.12 4.98
C LEU A 60 1.70 1.74 3.62
N LEU A 61 1.77 2.70 2.70
CA LEU A 61 2.37 2.53 1.38
C LEU A 61 3.86 2.21 1.49
N SER A 62 4.58 2.86 2.40
CA SER A 62 5.99 2.57 2.66
C SER A 62 6.20 1.13 3.14
N ILE A 63 5.42 0.67 4.13
CA ILE A 63 5.52 -0.69 4.65
C ILE A 63 5.20 -1.71 3.56
N LEU A 64 4.15 -1.47 2.77
CA LEU A 64 3.77 -2.34 1.65
C LEU A 64 4.91 -2.45 0.64
N LEU A 65 5.46 -1.32 0.21
CA LEU A 65 6.52 -1.27 -0.78
C LEU A 65 7.81 -1.91 -0.25
N THR A 66 8.16 -1.68 1.03
CA THR A 66 9.29 -2.34 1.69
C THR A 66 9.09 -3.85 1.73
N LEU A 67 7.89 -4.35 2.03
CA LEU A 67 7.59 -5.79 2.05
C LEU A 67 7.76 -6.41 0.66
N ILE A 68 7.22 -5.75 -0.38
CA ILE A 68 7.34 -6.18 -1.77
C ILE A 68 8.82 -6.22 -2.19
N LEU A 69 9.58 -5.15 -1.95
CA LEU A 69 11.00 -5.05 -2.30
C LEU A 69 11.83 -6.10 -1.55
N ASN A 70 11.53 -6.34 -0.27
CA ASN A 70 12.22 -7.35 0.54
C ASN A 70 11.95 -8.76 0.00
N ILE A 71 10.70 -9.08 -0.33
CA ILE A 71 10.34 -10.36 -0.95
C ILE A 71 11.06 -10.52 -2.30
N ILE A 72 11.05 -9.51 -3.17
CA ILE A 72 11.75 -9.56 -4.47
C ILE A 72 13.25 -9.78 -4.26
N SER A 73 13.88 -9.00 -3.37
CA SER A 73 15.31 -9.11 -3.05
C SER A 73 15.66 -10.50 -2.53
N ARG A 74 14.85 -11.04 -1.60
CA ARG A 74 15.10 -12.34 -0.99
C ARG A 74 14.93 -13.50 -1.97
N ILE A 75 14.00 -13.41 -2.92
CA ILE A 75 13.84 -14.47 -3.93
C ILE A 75 14.83 -14.29 -5.10
N SER A 76 15.41 -13.11 -5.32
CA SER A 76 16.44 -12.90 -6.36
C SER A 76 17.86 -13.25 -5.89
N SER A 77 18.10 -13.33 -4.58
CA SER A 77 19.40 -13.72 -4.00
C SER A 77 19.61 -15.23 -3.91
N LYS A 78 18.74 -16.05 -4.53
CA LYS A 78 18.86 -17.50 -4.61
C LYS A 78 18.64 -17.95 -6.06
#